data_AF-A0A8J2P919-F1
#
_entry.id   AF-A0A8J2P919-F1
#
_cell.length_a   1.000
_cell.length_b   1.000
_cell.length_c   1.000
_cell.angle_alpha   90.00
_cell.angle_beta   90.00
_cell.angle_gamma   90.00
#
_symmetry.space_group_name_H-M   'P 1'
#
loop_
_entity.id
_entity.type
_entity.pdbx_description
1 polymer ?
#
loop_
_entity_poly.entity_id
_entity_poly.type
_entity_poly.pdbx_seq_one_letter_code
_entity_poly.pdbx_strand_id
1 'polypeptide(L)'
;MICNSTTYPCHDGKCVPLDQVCDGKVDCSSGEDEDPVYCKATNRCKKTDAYQCGLEGKCLRGAHVGDGVKQCPSGSDEHPEVVIGRKKRIGPNVTVSGETVFCAPVKPPQGVISTCSHPQLGEVDCSKAPAGTEITMRCAKYYRPLSKTNLITMKCYDDKAWKPSRSFSCQPG
;
A
#
# COMPACT_ATOMS: atom_id res chain seq x y z
N MET A 1 30.69 6.54 -26.58
CA MET A 1 30.34 5.37 -25.75
C MET A 1 29.09 4.74 -26.32
N ILE A 2 29.14 3.46 -26.70
CA ILE A 2 27.97 2.72 -27.16
C ILE A 2 27.88 1.50 -26.25
N CYS A 3 26.96 1.55 -25.29
CA CYS A 3 26.53 0.38 -24.55
C CYS A 3 25.31 -0.22 -25.28
N ASN A 4 25.18 -1.54 -25.27
CA ASN A 4 24.03 -2.23 -25.88
C ASN A 4 22.75 -1.95 -25.07
N SER A 5 21.58 -2.22 -25.66
CA SER A 5 20.28 -2.03 -25.03
C SER A 5 20.06 -2.83 -23.73
N THR A 6 20.93 -3.79 -23.43
CA THR A 6 20.92 -4.62 -22.22
C THR A 6 21.95 -4.19 -21.17
N THR A 7 22.63 -3.05 -21.38
CA THR A 7 23.72 -2.57 -20.52
C THR A 7 23.58 -1.09 -20.21
N TYR A 8 23.89 -0.70 -18.97
CA TYR A 8 23.93 0.67 -18.47
C TYR A 8 25.31 1.30 -18.71
N PRO A 9 25.38 2.51 -19.29
CA PRO A 9 26.63 3.24 -19.43
C PRO A 9 27.02 3.96 -18.15
N CYS A 10 28.18 3.61 -17.60
CA CYS A 10 28.87 4.39 -16.57
C CYS A 10 29.49 5.67 -17.16
N HIS A 11 29.73 6.67 -16.33
CA HIS A 11 30.39 7.93 -16.67
C HIS A 11 31.85 7.75 -17.09
N ASP A 12 32.52 6.73 -16.58
CA ASP A 12 33.89 6.35 -16.95
C ASP A 12 33.98 5.58 -18.29
N GLY A 13 32.82 5.24 -18.89
CA GLY A 13 32.73 4.50 -20.14
C GLY A 13 32.67 3.00 -20.01
N LYS A 14 32.64 2.46 -18.79
CA LYS A 14 32.29 1.07 -18.54
C LYS A 14 30.81 0.82 -18.86
N CYS A 15 30.47 -0.38 -19.31
CA CYS A 15 29.08 -0.81 -19.45
C CYS A 15 28.78 -1.88 -18.41
N VAL A 16 27.73 -1.70 -17.63
CA VAL A 16 27.27 -2.66 -16.61
C VAL A 16 26.02 -3.37 -17.11
N PRO A 17 25.85 -4.69 -16.95
CA PRO A 17 24.58 -5.34 -17.21
C PRO A 17 23.41 -4.66 -16.48
N LEU A 18 22.25 -4.53 -17.11
CA LEU A 18 21.08 -3.91 -16.46
C LEU A 18 20.60 -4.67 -15.21
N ASP A 19 20.96 -5.95 -15.05
CA ASP A 19 20.70 -6.72 -13.83
C ASP A 19 21.68 -6.42 -12.68
N GLN A 20 22.79 -5.73 -12.95
CA GLN A 20 23.84 -5.35 -11.99
C GLN A 20 23.84 -3.85 -11.69
N VAL A 21 22.68 -3.22 -11.78
CA VAL A 21 22.53 -1.78 -11.56
C VAL A 21 21.35 -1.65 -10.62
N CYS A 22 21.56 -0.94 -9.51
CA CYS A 22 20.69 -0.93 -8.35
C CYS A 22 20.59 -2.32 -7.71
N ASP A 23 21.69 -3.08 -7.72
CA ASP A 23 21.77 -4.41 -7.12
C ASP A 23 22.39 -4.37 -5.70
N GLY A 24 22.69 -3.16 -5.21
CA GLY A 24 23.32 -2.93 -3.92
C GLY A 24 24.84 -3.07 -3.94
N LYS A 25 25.45 -3.27 -5.12
CA LYS A 25 26.89 -3.36 -5.31
C LYS A 25 27.35 -2.28 -6.29
N VAL A 26 28.42 -1.58 -5.92
CA VAL A 26 29.04 -0.57 -6.78
C VAL A 26 29.84 -1.27 -7.87
N ASP A 27 29.31 -1.26 -9.09
CA ASP A 27 29.94 -1.79 -10.29
C ASP A 27 30.45 -0.69 -11.24
N CYS A 28 29.92 0.53 -11.20
CA CYS A 28 30.56 1.70 -11.84
C CYS A 28 31.64 2.32 -10.94
N SER A 29 32.64 2.98 -11.55
CA SER A 29 33.77 3.58 -10.80
C SER A 29 33.36 4.66 -9.80
N SER A 30 32.25 5.38 -10.04
CA SER A 30 31.70 6.37 -9.10
C SER A 30 30.39 5.92 -8.44
N GLY A 31 30.00 4.66 -8.62
CA GLY A 31 28.77 4.10 -8.05
C GLY A 31 27.48 4.70 -8.61
N GLU A 32 27.51 5.33 -9.78
CA GLU A 32 26.31 5.88 -10.41
C GLU A 32 25.27 4.82 -10.83
N ASP A 33 25.70 3.57 -10.97
CA ASP A 33 24.81 2.41 -11.10
C ASP A 33 23.96 2.16 -9.85
N GLU A 34 24.40 2.64 -8.68
CA GLU A 34 23.68 2.57 -7.42
C GLU A 34 23.07 3.93 -7.02
N ASP A 35 22.92 4.86 -7.96
CA ASP A 35 22.34 6.18 -7.68
C ASP A 35 20.85 6.05 -7.24
N PRO A 36 20.48 6.53 -6.04
CA PRO A 36 19.16 6.30 -5.48
C PRO A 36 18.05 7.06 -6.22
N VAL A 37 18.37 8.12 -6.97
CA VAL A 37 17.39 8.83 -7.81
C VAL A 37 17.12 8.02 -9.07
N TYR A 38 18.16 7.50 -9.70
CA TYR A 38 18.09 6.65 -10.88
C TYR A 38 17.40 5.29 -10.60
N CYS A 39 17.74 4.65 -9.49
CA CYS A 39 17.14 3.38 -9.06
C CYS A 39 15.65 3.50 -8.74
N LYS A 40 15.21 4.65 -8.22
CA LYS A 40 13.78 4.93 -8.00
C LYS A 40 13.02 5.20 -9.29
N ALA A 41 13.68 5.77 -10.30
CA ALA A 41 13.05 6.15 -11.56
C ALA A 41 12.98 4.98 -12.56
N THR A 42 13.86 3.99 -12.44
CA THR A 42 13.92 2.87 -13.38
C THR A 42 13.22 1.62 -12.85
N ASN A 43 12.05 1.30 -13.41
CA ASN A 43 11.37 0.04 -13.15
C ASN A 43 12.04 -1.07 -13.99
N ARG A 44 12.89 -1.89 -13.35
CA ARG A 44 13.72 -2.91 -14.02
C ARG A 44 13.09 -4.30 -14.04
N CYS A 45 11.93 -4.43 -13.39
CA CYS A 45 11.23 -5.69 -13.34
C CYS A 45 10.52 -6.01 -14.65
N LYS A 46 10.31 -7.31 -14.91
CA LYS A 46 9.53 -7.73 -16.09
C LYS A 46 8.13 -7.16 -15.97
N LYS A 47 7.44 -6.96 -17.10
CA LYS A 47 6.00 -6.56 -17.08
C LYS A 47 5.10 -7.50 -16.26
N THR A 48 5.54 -8.73 -16.01
CA THR A 48 4.84 -9.71 -15.17
C THR A 48 5.07 -9.55 -13.67
N ASP A 49 6.12 -8.82 -13.31
CA ASP A 49 6.45 -8.50 -11.95
C ASP A 49 5.68 -7.24 -11.56
N ALA A 50 5.37 -7.13 -10.28
CA ALA A 50 4.41 -6.16 -9.81
C ALA A 50 5.01 -5.19 -8.78
N TYR A 51 6.19 -5.48 -8.24
CA TYR A 51 6.91 -4.63 -7.28
C TYR A 51 8.41 -4.85 -7.37
N GLN A 52 9.20 -3.79 -7.19
CA GLN A 52 10.65 -3.83 -7.05
C GLN A 52 11.00 -3.44 -5.61
N CYS A 53 11.73 -4.30 -4.92
CA CYS A 53 12.25 -4.03 -3.58
C CYS A 53 13.20 -2.84 -3.65
N GLY A 54 12.79 -1.70 -3.09
CA GLY A 54 13.63 -0.55 -2.76
C GLY A 54 14.87 -0.31 -3.65
N LEU A 55 16.00 -0.07 -2.99
CA LEU A 55 17.32 0.02 -3.64
C LEU A 55 17.94 -1.36 -3.86
N GLU A 56 17.34 -2.42 -3.30
CA GLU A 56 17.85 -3.79 -3.41
C GLU A 56 17.53 -4.45 -4.76
N GLY A 57 16.72 -3.82 -5.60
CA GLY A 57 16.46 -4.24 -6.98
C GLY A 57 15.65 -5.52 -7.17
N LYS A 58 15.36 -6.27 -6.10
CA LYS A 58 14.66 -7.56 -6.19
C LYS A 58 13.21 -7.39 -6.68
N CYS A 59 12.87 -8.10 -7.75
CA CYS A 59 11.53 -8.07 -8.33
C CYS A 59 10.61 -9.14 -7.74
N LEU A 60 9.40 -8.74 -7.35
CA LEU A 60 8.39 -9.59 -6.76
C LEU A 60 7.14 -9.67 -7.64
N ARG A 61 6.58 -10.88 -7.72
CA ARG A 61 5.29 -11.12 -8.35
C ARG A 61 4.16 -10.53 -7.52
N GLY A 62 3.01 -10.37 -8.18
CA GLY A 62 1.75 -9.92 -7.58
C GLY A 62 1.39 -10.56 -6.23
N ALA A 63 1.68 -11.85 -6.09
CA ALA A 63 1.31 -12.66 -4.93
C ALA A 63 2.25 -12.52 -3.72
N HIS A 64 3.44 -11.95 -3.89
CA HIS A 64 4.48 -11.85 -2.85
C HIS A 64 4.64 -10.40 -2.39
N VAL A 65 3.57 -9.62 -2.32
CA VAL A 65 3.65 -8.23 -1.82
C VAL A 65 2.41 -7.99 -1.00
N GLY A 66 2.60 -7.68 0.29
CA GLY A 66 1.52 -7.64 1.26
C GLY A 66 0.94 -9.03 1.57
N ASP A 67 1.75 -10.08 1.45
CA ASP A 67 1.32 -11.46 1.73
C ASP A 67 1.56 -11.88 3.19
N GLY A 68 2.09 -10.97 4.01
CA GLY A 68 2.41 -11.19 5.42
C GLY A 68 3.79 -11.82 5.64
N VAL A 69 4.56 -12.06 4.58
CA VAL A 69 5.90 -12.63 4.62
C VAL A 69 6.89 -11.63 4.03
N LYS A 70 8.08 -11.50 4.62
CA LYS A 70 9.11 -10.62 4.06
C LYS A 70 9.86 -11.32 2.94
N GLN A 71 9.66 -10.90 1.70
CA GLN A 71 10.45 -11.28 0.55
C GLN A 71 11.53 -10.26 0.21
N CYS A 72 11.32 -8.97 0.50
CA CYS A 72 12.38 -7.97 0.40
C CYS A 72 13.31 -8.03 1.63
N PRO A 73 14.64 -7.82 1.45
CA PRO A 73 15.58 -7.70 2.57
C PRO A 73 15.18 -6.60 3.57
N SER A 74 14.73 -5.45 3.07
CA SER A 74 14.17 -4.34 3.85
C SER A 74 12.77 -4.61 4.40
N GLY A 75 12.07 -5.65 3.93
CA GLY A 75 10.66 -5.90 4.23
C GLY A 75 9.71 -4.83 3.66
N SER A 76 10.16 -4.10 2.63
CA SER A 76 9.42 -3.00 2.01
C SER A 76 8.17 -3.45 1.24
N ASP A 77 8.14 -4.69 0.80
CA ASP A 77 6.97 -5.40 0.26
C ASP A 77 5.79 -5.51 1.23
N GLU A 78 6.06 -5.52 2.53
CA GLU A 78 5.05 -5.53 3.59
C GLU A 78 4.79 -4.14 4.18
N HIS A 79 5.42 -3.10 3.61
CA HIS A 79 5.23 -1.73 4.10
C HIS A 79 3.82 -1.24 3.75
N PRO A 80 3.10 -0.59 4.69
CA PRO A 80 1.72 -0.17 4.47
C PRO A 80 1.55 0.55 3.14
N GLU A 81 2.41 1.53 2.84
CA GLU A 81 2.38 2.34 1.60
C GLU A 81 2.46 1.54 0.29
N VAL A 82 3.09 0.37 0.30
CA VAL A 82 3.18 -0.53 -0.86
C VAL A 82 1.94 -1.41 -0.97
N VAL A 83 1.36 -1.79 0.17
CA VAL A 83 0.16 -2.63 0.24
C VAL A 83 -1.12 -1.83 -0.07
N ILE A 84 -1.19 -0.52 0.22
CA ILE A 84 -2.37 0.33 -0.04
C ILE A 84 -2.70 0.52 -1.54
N GLY A 85 -1.80 0.12 -2.44
CA GLY A 85 -1.97 0.25 -3.89
C GLY A 85 -2.55 -0.97 -4.60
N ARG A 86 -2.63 -2.14 -3.94
CA ARG A 86 -3.14 -3.36 -4.56
C ARG A 86 -4.52 -3.71 -4.04
N LYS A 87 -5.52 -3.18 -4.76
CA LYS A 87 -6.93 -3.62 -4.73
C LYS A 87 -7.00 -5.15 -4.56
N LYS A 88 -7.24 -5.64 -3.36
CA LYS A 88 -7.55 -7.06 -3.11
C LYS A 88 -8.79 -7.35 -3.96
N ARG A 89 -8.65 -8.28 -4.91
CA ARG A 89 -9.69 -8.52 -5.92
C ARG A 89 -10.94 -9.03 -5.20
N ILE A 90 -11.95 -8.16 -5.08
CA ILE A 90 -13.24 -8.45 -4.45
C ILE A 90 -13.97 -9.49 -5.31
N GLY A 91 -13.86 -10.76 -4.92
CA GLY A 91 -14.65 -11.85 -5.50
C GLY A 91 -16.07 -11.89 -4.92
N PRO A 92 -17.01 -12.62 -5.56
CA PRO A 92 -18.45 -12.62 -5.23
C PRO A 92 -18.84 -13.25 -3.88
N ASN A 93 -17.88 -13.61 -3.02
CA ASN A 93 -18.14 -14.15 -1.68
C ASN A 93 -16.98 -13.81 -0.73
N VAL A 94 -16.83 -12.54 -0.36
CA VAL A 94 -15.90 -12.14 0.70
C VAL A 94 -16.69 -11.60 1.89
N THR A 95 -16.75 -12.41 2.94
CA THR A 95 -17.01 -11.93 4.30
C THR A 95 -15.73 -11.22 4.75
N VAL A 96 -15.79 -9.90 4.97
CA VAL A 96 -14.65 -9.13 5.50
C VAL A 96 -14.52 -9.45 6.99
N SER A 97 -14.02 -10.64 7.30
CA SER A 97 -13.68 -11.07 8.65
C SER A 97 -12.16 -11.05 8.77
N GLY A 98 -11.58 -9.85 8.89
CA GLY A 98 -10.14 -9.73 9.16
C GLY A 98 -9.54 -8.33 9.03
N GLU A 99 -9.91 -7.54 8.03
CA GLU A 99 -9.35 -6.19 7.84
C GLU A 99 -10.26 -5.15 8.48
N THR A 100 -9.87 -4.66 9.66
CA THR A 100 -10.67 -3.67 10.38
C THR A 100 -10.57 -2.32 9.69
N VAL A 101 -11.67 -1.85 9.12
CA VAL A 101 -11.75 -0.54 8.48
C VAL A 101 -11.73 0.55 9.57
N PHE A 102 -10.86 1.55 9.43
CA PHE A 102 -10.68 2.57 10.46
C PHE A 102 -11.51 3.83 10.20
N CYS A 103 -12.01 4.41 11.28
CA CYS A 103 -12.50 5.78 11.32
C CYS A 103 -11.39 6.72 11.81
N ALA A 104 -11.32 7.92 11.22
CA ALA A 104 -10.34 9.00 11.39
C ALA A 104 -9.11 8.92 10.45
N PRO A 105 -8.59 10.08 9.98
CA PRO A 105 -7.47 10.13 9.03
C PRO A 105 -6.17 9.57 9.62
N VAL A 106 -5.32 9.02 8.75
CA VAL A 106 -4.00 8.48 9.11
C VAL A 106 -2.99 9.63 9.20
N LYS A 107 -2.67 10.02 10.45
CA LYS A 107 -1.60 10.91 10.97
C LYS A 107 -1.95 12.41 11.28
N PRO A 108 -1.36 12.97 12.38
CA PRO A 108 -1.81 14.16 13.13
C PRO A 108 -1.18 15.48 12.60
N PRO A 109 -1.58 16.70 13.04
CA PRO A 109 -2.32 17.04 14.27
C PRO A 109 -3.58 17.88 14.02
N GLN A 110 -4.76 17.39 14.39
CA GLN A 110 -5.85 18.25 14.84
C GLN A 110 -6.70 17.51 15.88
N GLY A 111 -6.85 18.13 17.05
CA GLY A 111 -7.59 17.60 18.21
C GLY A 111 -9.10 17.65 18.03
N VAL A 112 -9.61 17.25 16.87
CA VAL A 112 -11.00 17.41 16.48
C VAL A 112 -11.73 16.07 16.57
N ILE A 113 -12.92 16.10 17.18
CA ILE A 113 -13.84 14.97 17.18
C ILE A 113 -14.24 14.69 15.74
N SER A 114 -13.93 13.50 15.24
CA SER A 114 -14.28 13.08 13.87
C SER A 114 -15.53 12.21 13.89
N THR A 115 -16.57 12.65 13.19
CA THR A 115 -17.78 11.85 12.98
C THR A 115 -17.53 10.80 11.89
N CYS A 116 -17.78 9.54 12.21
CA CYS A 116 -17.55 8.42 11.32
C CYS A 116 -18.69 8.28 10.31
N SER A 117 -18.61 9.02 9.21
CA SER A 117 -19.58 8.95 8.11
C SER A 117 -19.08 8.16 6.90
N HIS A 118 -17.78 7.84 6.82
CA HIS A 118 -17.20 7.12 5.69
C HIS A 118 -15.97 6.29 6.08
N PRO A 119 -15.73 5.12 5.45
CA PRO A 119 -14.51 4.33 5.63
C PRO A 119 -13.26 5.03 5.04
N GLN A 120 -12.17 5.11 5.81
CA GLN A 120 -10.97 5.92 5.46
C GLN A 120 -9.69 5.12 5.18
N LEU A 121 -9.77 3.79 5.00
CA LEU A 121 -8.69 3.01 4.39
C LEU A 121 -9.29 2.19 3.26
N GLY A 122 -8.62 2.21 2.11
CA GLY A 122 -9.10 1.63 0.86
C GLY A 122 -9.63 0.21 1.05
N GLU A 123 -10.89 0.00 0.63
CA GLU A 123 -11.24 -1.00 -0.38
C GLU A 123 -12.73 -1.36 -0.46
N VAL A 124 -13.59 -0.89 0.46
CA VAL A 124 -15.03 -1.20 0.35
C VAL A 124 -15.81 -0.02 -0.24
N ASP A 125 -15.73 0.11 -1.57
CA ASP A 125 -16.56 1.04 -2.33
C ASP A 125 -17.99 0.49 -2.41
N CYS A 126 -18.95 1.17 -1.76
CA CYS A 126 -20.37 0.76 -1.79
C CYS A 126 -20.93 0.73 -3.22
N SER A 127 -20.37 1.51 -4.14
CA SER A 127 -20.71 1.46 -5.57
C SER A 127 -20.40 0.10 -6.21
N LYS A 128 -19.43 -0.63 -5.66
CA LYS A 128 -18.96 -1.94 -6.13
C LYS A 128 -19.46 -3.10 -5.25
N ALA A 129 -20.11 -2.82 -4.13
CA ALA A 129 -20.65 -3.83 -3.22
C ALA A 129 -22.13 -4.14 -3.54
N PRO A 130 -22.60 -5.37 -3.29
CA PRO A 130 -24.03 -5.68 -3.28
C PRO A 130 -24.78 -4.82 -2.27
N ALA A 131 -26.01 -4.41 -2.61
CA ALA A 131 -26.88 -3.73 -1.66
C ALA A 131 -27.14 -4.65 -0.45
N GLY A 132 -27.07 -4.07 0.75
CA GLY A 132 -27.18 -4.83 2.00
C GLY A 132 -25.85 -5.33 2.55
N THR A 133 -24.72 -5.11 1.86
CA THR A 133 -23.39 -5.44 2.41
C THR A 133 -23.14 -4.67 3.70
N GLU A 134 -22.68 -5.37 4.73
CA GLU A 134 -22.34 -4.79 6.04
C GLU A 134 -20.84 -4.89 6.29
N ILE A 135 -20.25 -3.81 6.83
CA ILE A 135 -18.86 -3.78 7.29
C ILE A 135 -18.81 -3.26 8.72
N THR A 136 -17.78 -3.66 9.46
CA THR A 136 -17.53 -3.16 10.82
C THR A 136 -16.30 -2.27 10.84
N MET A 137 -16.42 -1.11 11.47
CA MET A 137 -15.35 -0.14 11.66
C MET A 137 -15.03 0.09 13.14
N ARG A 138 -13.82 0.60 13.42
CA ARG A 138 -13.38 1.05 14.75
C ARG A 138 -12.58 2.34 14.69
N CYS A 139 -12.37 3.02 15.82
CA CYS A 139 -11.43 4.14 15.88
C CYS A 139 -9.99 3.68 15.58
N ALA A 140 -9.23 4.52 14.89
CA ALA A 140 -7.80 4.30 14.64
C ALA A 140 -6.98 4.25 15.96
N LYS A 141 -5.74 3.73 15.89
CA LYS A 141 -4.87 3.45 17.05
C LYS A 141 -4.67 4.62 18.03
N TYR A 142 -4.77 5.87 17.58
CA TYR A 142 -4.58 7.09 18.38
C TYR A 142 -5.88 7.81 18.77
N TYR A 143 -7.00 7.12 18.58
CA TYR A 143 -8.33 7.66 18.82
C TYR A 143 -9.14 6.70 19.66
N ARG A 144 -9.93 7.24 20.58
CA ARG A 144 -10.88 6.52 21.41
C ARG A 144 -12.32 6.84 21.00
N PRO A 145 -13.25 5.87 21.12
CA PRO A 145 -14.66 6.12 20.84
C PRO A 145 -15.27 7.01 21.92
N LEU A 146 -16.20 7.88 21.51
CA LEU A 146 -17.10 8.58 22.45
C LEU A 146 -18.25 7.68 22.93
N SER A 147 -18.43 6.52 22.31
CA SER A 147 -19.42 5.49 22.69
C SER A 147 -18.83 4.46 23.65
N LYS A 148 -19.68 3.70 24.34
CA LYS A 148 -19.28 2.58 25.22
C LYS A 148 -18.52 1.45 24.50
N THR A 149 -18.64 1.37 23.18
CA THR A 149 -18.02 0.33 22.35
C THR A 149 -17.13 0.99 21.30
N ASN A 150 -16.01 0.36 20.93
CA ASN A 150 -15.15 0.85 19.84
C ASN A 150 -15.54 0.31 18.45
N LEU A 151 -16.76 -0.19 18.29
CA LEU A 151 -17.21 -0.80 17.04
C LEU A 151 -18.48 -0.11 16.52
N ILE A 152 -18.52 0.10 15.22
CA ILE A 152 -19.70 0.52 14.48
C ILE A 152 -19.89 -0.32 13.22
N THR A 153 -21.13 -0.73 12.96
CA THR A 153 -21.51 -1.34 11.69
C THR A 153 -21.98 -0.28 10.69
N MET A 154 -21.50 -0.40 9.46
CA MET A 154 -21.93 0.38 8.30
C MET A 154 -22.65 -0.56 7.32
N LYS A 155 -23.72 -0.06 6.71
CA LYS A 155 -24.47 -0.79 5.68
C LYS A 155 -24.45 -0.03 4.36
N CYS A 156 -24.26 -0.76 3.26
CA CYS A 156 -24.32 -0.24 1.91
C CYS A 156 -25.76 -0.33 1.40
N TYR A 157 -26.31 0.80 0.96
CA TYR A 157 -27.68 0.92 0.46
C TYR A 157 -27.71 1.03 -1.08
N ASP A 158 -28.90 0.93 -1.66
CA ASP A 158 -29.10 1.02 -3.12
C ASP A 158 -28.63 2.35 -3.71
N ASP A 159 -28.63 3.43 -2.91
CA ASP A 159 -28.10 4.74 -3.26
C ASP A 159 -26.57 4.82 -3.32
N LYS A 160 -25.89 3.67 -3.17
CA LYS A 160 -24.42 3.54 -3.17
C LYS A 160 -23.74 4.32 -2.05
N ALA A 161 -24.48 4.66 -1.00
CA ALA A 161 -23.95 5.30 0.18
C ALA A 161 -23.80 4.31 1.35
N TRP A 162 -22.67 4.42 2.05
CA TRP A 162 -22.51 3.81 3.36
C TRP A 162 -23.31 4.60 4.39
N LYS A 163 -24.19 3.93 5.15
CA LYS A 163 -24.90 4.57 6.27
C LYS A 163 -24.61 3.85 7.58
N PRO A 164 -24.33 4.61 8.65
CA PRO A 164 -23.99 4.05 9.94
C PRO A 164 -25.22 3.48 10.63
N SER A 165 -25.05 2.36 11.34
CA SER A 165 -26.09 1.81 12.23
C SER A 165 -26.49 2.74 13.37
N ARG A 166 -25.59 3.66 13.77
CA ARG A 166 -25.79 4.67 14.82
C ARG A 166 -24.74 5.77 14.73
N SER A 167 -24.95 6.89 15.42
CA SER A 167 -23.92 7.91 15.57
C SER A 167 -22.67 7.34 16.25
N PHE A 168 -21.50 7.56 15.65
CA PHE A 168 -20.22 7.10 16.18
C PHE A 168 -19.14 8.12 15.84
N SER A 169 -18.39 8.50 16.87
CA SER A 169 -17.39 9.55 16.79
C SER A 169 -16.15 9.15 17.58
N CYS A 170 -15.01 9.52 17.05
CA CYS A 170 -13.69 9.24 17.62
C CYS A 170 -13.03 10.57 18.04
N GLN A 171 -12.39 10.57 19.20
CA GLN A 171 -11.59 11.70 19.71
C GLN A 171 -10.14 11.24 19.95
N PRO A 172 -9.15 12.14 19.91
CA PRO A 172 -7.78 11.79 20.30
C PRO A 172 -7.74 11.23 21.73
N GLY A 173 -6.92 10.21 21.98
CA GLY A 173 -6.81 9.58 23.30
C GLY A 173 -5.79 8.47 23.37
#